data_AF-A0A6J4IMK6-F1
#
_entry.id   AF-A0A6J4IMK6-F1
#
_cell.length_a   1.000
_cell.length_b   1.000
_cell.length_c   1.000
_cell.angle_alpha   90.00
_cell.angle_beta   90.00
_cell.angle_gamma   90.00
#
_symmetry.space_group_name_H-M   'P 1'
#
loop_
_entity.id
_entity.type
_entity.pdbx_description
1 polymer ?
#
loop_
_entity_poly.entity_id
_entity_poly.type
_entity_poly.pdbx_seq_one_letter_code
_entity_poly.pdbx_strand_id
1 'polypeptide(L)'
;MSADDEAESRLWSALRDGRRDDVVTTVLSIAPDRRPRLRPRVRRYERLVSAEPSGARSPDGLWTGALGANHWSAAAAAVLGCSTTEQAVTYSPLDPPDAEDLPKALFPDHLKAFAREWFARFLRDPKAWDRIRGIDAAFEWAKDGLVPPPTDDGAVLLLATAMPSRPHGTDLLRYLEARPVLIEVTLRRIFDVDGIRGASLAQRDDTAPPGWQRMDDLVIPELIRRGYWTVDFVEDGIARALARGQNAYLARWFNGLATHVARLRDGSARTLRQGREVQP
;
A
#
# COMPACT_ATOMS: atom_id res chain seq x y z
N MET A 1 9.78 1.62 43.20
CA MET A 1 9.07 1.73 41.91
C MET A 1 9.42 0.48 41.13
N SER A 2 8.46 -0.29 40.60
CA SER A 2 8.82 -1.46 39.80
C SER A 2 9.41 -1.01 38.45
N ALA A 3 10.23 -1.84 37.80
CA ALA A 3 10.81 -1.52 36.50
C ALA A 3 9.73 -1.20 35.44
N ASP A 4 8.55 -1.82 35.57
CA ASP A 4 7.40 -1.53 34.73
C ASP A 4 6.75 -0.19 35.05
N ASP A 5 6.71 0.24 36.32
CA ASP A 5 6.19 1.58 36.68
C ASP A 5 7.12 2.68 36.13
N GLU A 6 8.43 2.42 36.11
CA GLU A 6 9.43 3.27 35.46
C GLU A 6 9.26 3.30 33.94
N ALA A 7 9.01 2.16 33.31
CA ALA A 7 8.72 2.09 31.88
C ALA A 7 7.40 2.78 31.52
N GLU A 8 6.34 2.61 32.33
CA GLU A 8 5.09 3.31 32.13
C GLU A 8 5.26 4.83 32.27
N SER A 9 6.02 5.29 33.27
CA SER A 9 6.32 6.73 33.44
C SER A 9 7.08 7.30 32.24
N ARG A 10 8.08 6.56 31.73
CA ARG A 10 8.81 6.93 30.50
C ARG A 10 7.90 6.97 29.27
N LEU A 11 6.97 6.02 29.15
CA LEU A 11 6.00 5.98 28.04
C LEU A 11 5.15 7.25 28.04
N TRP A 12 4.60 7.63 29.19
CA TRP A 12 3.80 8.85 29.28
C TRP A 12 4.61 10.13 29.07
N SER A 13 5.88 10.16 29.50
CA SER A 13 6.78 11.27 29.18
C SER A 13 7.03 11.38 27.67
N ALA A 14 7.34 10.27 27.00
CA ALA A 14 7.59 10.25 25.56
C ALA A 14 6.34 10.62 24.76
N LEU A 15 5.16 10.16 25.18
CA LEU A 15 3.88 10.57 24.62
C LEU A 15 3.66 12.07 24.75
N ARG A 16 3.86 12.63 25.94
CA ARG A 16 3.69 14.06 26.20
C ARG A 16 4.58 14.91 25.29
N ASP A 17 5.81 14.46 25.05
CA ASP A 17 6.79 15.19 24.24
C ASP A 17 6.71 14.88 22.73
N GLY A 18 5.80 14.00 22.30
CA GLY A 18 5.69 13.57 20.90
C GLY A 18 6.91 12.77 20.39
N ARG A 19 7.62 12.07 21.26
CA ARG A 19 8.84 11.31 20.89
C ARG A 19 8.49 9.89 20.44
N ARG A 20 8.16 9.73 19.15
CA ARG A 20 7.73 8.45 18.54
C ARG A 20 8.67 7.28 18.84
N ASP A 21 9.96 7.43 18.57
CA ASP A 21 10.92 6.32 18.70
C ASP A 21 11.16 5.92 20.15
N ASP A 22 11.09 6.89 21.07
CA ASP A 22 11.15 6.65 22.51
C ASP A 22 9.90 5.90 22.99
N VAL A 23 8.73 6.20 22.43
CA VAL A 23 7.49 5.43 22.68
C VAL A 23 7.68 3.98 22.24
N VAL A 24 8.15 3.73 21.01
CA VAL A 24 8.37 2.38 20.49
C VAL A 24 9.34 1.61 21.41
N THR A 25 10.49 2.21 21.71
CA THR A 25 11.52 1.61 22.58
C THR A 25 10.95 1.29 23.96
N THR A 26 10.19 2.22 24.54
CA THR A 26 9.64 2.05 25.88
C THR A 26 8.56 0.97 25.91
N VAL A 27 7.65 0.95 24.95
CA VAL A 27 6.60 -0.09 24.88
C VAL A 27 7.21 -1.48 24.70
N LEU A 28 8.24 -1.61 23.87
CA LEU A 28 8.96 -2.88 23.71
C LEU A 28 9.69 -3.33 24.99
N SER A 29 10.07 -2.40 25.88
CA SER A 29 10.65 -2.74 27.19
C SER A 29 9.63 -3.18 28.24
N ILE A 30 8.34 -2.89 28.06
CA ILE A 30 7.26 -3.32 28.96
C ILE A 30 6.95 -4.80 28.69
N ALA A 31 6.69 -5.56 29.76
CA ALA A 31 6.31 -6.97 29.67
C ALA A 31 5.09 -7.19 28.73
N PRO A 32 5.13 -8.16 27.78
CA PRO A 32 4.08 -8.34 26.77
C PRO A 32 2.66 -8.49 27.31
N ASP A 33 2.47 -9.14 28.48
CA ASP A 33 1.17 -9.33 29.11
C ASP A 33 0.61 -8.05 29.76
N ARG A 34 1.48 -7.06 30.04
CA ARG A 34 1.08 -5.78 30.63
C ARG A 34 0.72 -4.75 29.57
N ARG A 35 1.29 -4.79 28.37
CA ARG A 35 1.00 -3.81 27.30
C ARG A 35 -0.51 -3.69 26.98
N PRO A 36 -1.28 -4.79 26.83
CA PRO A 36 -2.73 -4.70 26.60
C PRO A 36 -3.50 -3.99 27.71
N ARG A 37 -3.02 -4.04 28.96
CA ARG A 37 -3.66 -3.36 30.10
C ARG A 37 -3.52 -1.84 30.02
N LEU A 38 -2.48 -1.33 29.35
CA LEU A 38 -2.25 0.10 29.13
C LEU A 38 -3.10 0.67 27.98
N ARG A 39 -3.51 -0.20 27.05
CA ARG A 39 -4.20 0.18 25.82
C ARG A 39 -5.41 1.10 26.04
N PRO A 40 -6.33 0.88 27.00
CA PRO A 40 -7.48 1.77 27.18
C PRO A 40 -7.08 3.21 27.48
N ARG A 41 -6.03 3.41 28.30
CA ARG A 41 -5.52 4.74 28.64
C ARG A 41 -4.83 5.39 27.45
N VAL A 42 -3.98 4.64 26.75
CA VAL A 42 -3.29 5.13 25.55
C VAL A 42 -4.29 5.47 24.43
N ARG A 43 -5.33 4.66 24.23
CA ARG A 43 -6.43 4.98 23.29
C ARG A 43 -7.20 6.23 23.67
N ARG A 44 -7.43 6.46 24.97
CA ARG A 44 -8.05 7.71 25.42
C ARG A 44 -7.16 8.91 25.07
N TYR A 45 -5.86 8.79 25.31
CA TYR A 45 -4.88 9.82 24.94
C TYR A 45 -4.85 10.09 23.43
N GLU A 46 -4.78 9.04 22.61
CA GLU A 46 -4.79 9.16 21.15
C GLU A 46 -6.05 9.87 20.66
N ARG A 47 -7.24 9.51 21.16
CA ARG A 47 -8.48 10.21 20.79
C ARG A 47 -8.49 11.69 21.17
N LEU A 48 -7.90 12.05 22.31
CA LEU A 48 -7.79 13.45 22.73
C LEU A 48 -6.88 14.21 21.76
N VAL A 49 -5.69 13.67 21.47
CA VAL A 49 -4.71 14.26 20.54
C VAL A 49 -5.27 14.35 19.12
N SER A 50 -6.06 13.37 18.68
CA SER A 50 -6.72 13.36 17.36
C SER A 50 -7.93 14.31 17.27
N ALA A 51 -8.50 14.75 18.39
CA ALA A 51 -9.65 15.67 18.41
C ALA A 51 -9.24 17.15 18.36
N GLU A 52 -7.98 17.46 18.61
CA GLU A 52 -7.44 18.81 18.70
C GLU A 52 -6.80 19.26 17.38
N PRO A 53 -6.96 20.54 16.99
CA PRO A 53 -6.34 21.06 15.77
C PRO A 53 -4.81 21.15 15.92
N SER A 54 -4.10 21.10 14.79
CA SER A 54 -2.66 21.37 14.74
C SER A 54 -2.34 22.72 15.38
N GLY A 55 -1.29 22.77 16.20
CA GLY A 55 -0.89 23.97 16.94
C GLY A 55 -1.59 24.16 18.29
N ALA A 56 -2.61 23.36 18.61
CA ALA A 56 -3.28 23.41 19.92
C ALA A 56 -2.29 23.18 21.06
N ARG A 57 -2.47 23.92 22.16
CA ARG A 57 -1.71 23.73 23.39
C ARG A 57 -2.59 22.98 24.39
N SER A 58 -2.00 22.04 25.12
CA SER A 58 -2.72 21.29 26.14
C SER A 58 -3.10 22.21 27.30
N PRO A 59 -4.40 22.40 27.61
CA PRO A 59 -4.82 23.22 28.76
C PRO A 59 -4.38 22.62 30.11
N ASP A 60 -4.23 21.30 30.17
CA ASP A 60 -3.96 20.50 31.36
C ASP A 60 -2.57 19.81 31.33
N GLY A 61 -1.72 20.14 30.35
CA GLY A 61 -0.34 19.62 30.25
C GLY A 61 -0.23 18.14 29.84
N LEU A 62 -1.25 17.58 29.19
CA LEU A 62 -1.24 16.25 28.58
C LEU A 62 -0.23 16.11 27.43
N TRP A 63 0.09 17.19 26.73
CA TRP A 63 1.22 17.26 25.79
C TRP A 63 2.02 18.54 25.98
N THR A 64 3.31 18.49 25.62
CA THR A 64 4.25 19.59 25.78
C THR A 64 4.26 20.44 24.50
N GLY A 65 4.04 21.75 24.66
CA GLY A 65 4.13 22.69 23.54
C GLY A 65 2.92 22.66 22.60
N ALA A 66 3.16 23.04 21.35
CA ALA A 66 2.13 23.07 20.32
C ALA A 66 1.97 21.68 19.69
N LEU A 67 0.72 21.23 19.55
CA LEU A 67 0.40 19.94 18.95
C LEU A 67 0.85 19.91 17.48
N GLY A 68 1.32 18.75 17.02
CA GLY A 68 1.79 18.56 15.66
C GLY A 68 1.98 17.08 15.33
N ALA A 69 2.46 16.78 14.12
CA ALA A 69 2.56 15.42 13.56
C ALA A 69 3.26 14.42 14.48
N ASN A 70 4.32 14.84 15.18
CA ASN A 70 5.06 13.99 16.11
C ASN A 70 4.21 13.48 17.28
N HIS A 71 3.24 14.27 17.75
CA HIS A 71 2.32 13.85 18.82
C HIS A 71 1.32 12.80 18.32
N TRP A 72 0.77 12.98 17.11
CA TRP A 72 -0.10 11.98 16.48
C TRP A 72 0.64 10.67 16.23
N SER A 73 1.87 10.75 15.72
CA SER A 73 2.75 9.61 15.47
C SER A 73 3.11 8.86 16.76
N ALA A 74 3.50 9.56 17.82
CA ALA A 74 3.77 8.96 19.13
C ALA A 74 2.52 8.29 19.72
N ALA A 75 1.34 8.91 19.60
CA ALA A 75 0.09 8.32 20.05
C ALA A 75 -0.26 7.04 19.28
N ALA A 76 -0.11 7.05 17.94
CA ALA A 76 -0.33 5.86 17.11
C ALA A 76 0.63 4.72 17.47
N ALA A 77 1.92 5.01 17.64
CA ALA A 77 2.93 4.05 18.08
C ALA A 77 2.59 3.41 19.42
N ALA A 78 2.16 4.20 20.40
CA ALA A 78 1.79 3.67 21.71
C ALA A 78 0.54 2.79 21.62
N VAL A 79 -0.48 3.20 20.85
CA VAL A 79 -1.69 2.39 20.68
C VAL A 79 -1.36 1.05 20.03
N LEU A 80 -0.58 1.06 18.94
CA LEU A 80 -0.15 -0.14 18.25
C LEU A 80 0.64 -1.05 19.19
N GLY A 81 1.65 -0.52 19.89
CA GLY A 81 2.49 -1.33 20.77
C GLY A 81 1.77 -1.88 22.00
N CYS A 82 0.65 -1.26 22.39
CA CYS A 82 -0.24 -1.77 23.44
C CYS A 82 -1.38 -2.65 22.90
N SER A 83 -1.47 -2.89 21.59
CA SER A 83 -2.53 -3.70 20.98
C SER A 83 -2.11 -5.16 20.84
N THR A 84 -3.07 -6.08 20.88
CA THR A 84 -2.85 -7.43 20.34
C THR A 84 -2.71 -7.36 18.82
N THR A 85 -2.15 -8.40 18.19
CA THR A 85 -2.04 -8.45 16.73
C THR A 85 -3.39 -8.24 16.04
N GLU A 86 -4.46 -8.88 16.53
CA GLU A 86 -5.83 -8.75 15.97
C GLU A 86 -6.36 -7.31 16.05
N GLN A 87 -5.97 -6.58 17.10
CA GLN A 87 -6.33 -5.17 17.27
C GLN A 87 -5.42 -4.23 16.46
N ALA A 88 -4.17 -4.61 16.23
CA ALA A 88 -3.19 -3.79 15.56
C ALA A 88 -3.38 -3.81 14.03
N VAL A 89 -3.67 -4.98 13.44
CA VAL A 89 -3.97 -5.10 11.99
C VAL A 89 -5.20 -4.29 11.58
N THR A 90 -6.07 -3.96 12.54
CA THR A 90 -7.27 -3.17 12.32
C THR A 90 -7.08 -1.66 12.55
N TYR A 91 -5.88 -1.22 12.96
CA TYR A 91 -5.56 0.18 13.19
C TYR A 91 -5.34 0.92 11.88
N SER A 92 -6.14 1.93 11.60
CA SER A 92 -6.11 2.74 10.38
C SER A 92 -6.90 4.04 10.58
N PRO A 93 -6.54 5.16 9.92
CA PRO A 93 -5.38 5.34 9.04
C PRO A 93 -4.05 5.42 9.81
N LEU A 94 -2.95 5.12 9.12
CA LEU A 94 -1.59 5.47 9.54
C LEU A 94 -0.98 6.39 8.49
N ASP A 95 -0.29 7.44 8.93
CA ASP A 95 0.47 8.25 7.99
C ASP A 95 1.63 7.42 7.40
N PRO A 96 2.03 7.65 6.13
CA PRO A 96 2.93 6.77 5.40
C PRO A 96 4.23 6.35 6.13
N PRO A 97 5.00 7.24 6.79
CA PRO A 97 6.21 6.79 7.50
C PRO A 97 5.88 5.83 8.65
N ASP A 98 4.77 6.06 9.36
CA ASP A 98 4.34 5.23 10.47
C ASP A 98 3.71 3.92 10.01
N ALA A 99 2.98 3.95 8.91
CA ALA A 99 2.43 2.75 8.28
C ALA A 99 3.53 1.78 7.84
N GLU A 100 4.68 2.31 7.42
CA GLU A 100 5.83 1.52 7.06
C GLU A 100 6.61 1.03 8.28
N ASP A 101 6.99 1.92 9.20
CA ASP A 101 7.92 1.62 10.29
C ASP A 101 7.30 0.91 11.49
N LEU A 102 6.10 1.33 11.92
CA LEU A 102 5.56 0.87 13.21
C LEU A 102 5.19 -0.61 13.19
N PRO A 103 4.54 -1.17 12.15
CA PRO A 103 4.32 -2.61 12.08
C PRO A 103 5.62 -3.41 12.04
N LYS A 104 6.66 -2.93 11.33
CA LYS A 104 7.99 -3.56 11.28
C LYS A 104 8.63 -3.64 12.66
N ALA A 105 8.57 -2.55 13.43
CA ALA A 105 9.18 -2.49 14.75
C ALA A 105 8.39 -3.26 15.82
N LEU A 106 7.06 -3.19 15.80
CA LEU A 106 6.22 -3.69 16.88
C LEU A 106 5.70 -5.11 16.64
N PHE A 107 5.58 -5.53 15.38
CA PHE A 107 4.98 -6.80 14.96
C PHE A 107 5.74 -7.46 13.79
N PRO A 108 7.08 -7.65 13.89
CA PRO A 108 7.91 -8.11 12.77
C PRO A 108 7.44 -9.45 12.19
N ASP A 109 6.98 -10.38 13.03
CA ASP A 109 6.52 -11.71 12.60
C ASP A 109 5.07 -11.74 12.08
N HIS A 110 4.37 -10.61 12.09
CA HIS A 110 2.94 -10.52 11.75
C HIS A 110 2.64 -9.55 10.61
N LEU A 111 3.65 -9.03 9.90
CA LEU A 111 3.45 -8.12 8.74
C LEU A 111 2.50 -8.70 7.68
N LYS A 112 2.54 -10.02 7.45
CA LYS A 112 1.60 -10.70 6.54
C LYS A 112 0.14 -10.57 6.98
N ALA A 113 -0.13 -10.55 8.29
CA ALA A 113 -1.48 -10.36 8.81
C ALA A 113 -1.97 -8.91 8.61
N PHE A 114 -1.09 -7.93 8.77
CA PHE A 114 -1.37 -6.52 8.44
C PHE A 114 -1.73 -6.37 6.96
N ALA A 115 -0.86 -6.84 6.06
CA ALA A 115 -1.08 -6.78 4.63
C ALA A 115 -2.43 -7.39 4.23
N ARG A 116 -2.75 -8.59 4.74
CA ARG A 116 -4.02 -9.28 4.46
C ARG A 116 -5.24 -8.47 4.90
N GLU A 117 -5.27 -8.00 6.16
CA GLU A 117 -6.42 -7.24 6.66
C GLU A 117 -6.57 -5.91 5.92
N TRP A 118 -5.47 -5.23 5.64
CA TRP A 118 -5.50 -3.95 4.94
C TRP A 118 -6.02 -4.11 3.50
N PHE A 119 -5.51 -5.07 2.73
CA PHE A 119 -6.02 -5.33 1.38
C PHE A 119 -7.47 -5.83 1.39
N ALA A 120 -7.88 -6.60 2.39
CA ALA A 120 -9.28 -7.01 2.56
C ALA A 120 -10.20 -5.80 2.86
N ARG A 121 -9.72 -4.79 3.60
CA ARG A 121 -10.45 -3.53 3.81
C ARG A 121 -10.61 -2.74 2.53
N PHE A 122 -9.53 -2.57 1.77
CA PHE A 122 -9.60 -1.91 0.47
C PHE A 122 -10.59 -2.61 -0.46
N LEU A 123 -10.56 -3.95 -0.51
CA LEU A 123 -11.48 -4.71 -1.35
C LEU A 123 -12.95 -4.51 -0.95
N ARG A 124 -13.25 -4.35 0.35
CA ARG A 124 -14.61 -4.08 0.85
C ARG A 124 -15.11 -2.68 0.48
N ASP A 125 -14.25 -1.66 0.56
CA ASP A 125 -14.60 -0.28 0.21
C ASP A 125 -13.42 0.46 -0.44
N PRO A 126 -13.25 0.32 -1.77
CA PRO A 126 -12.12 0.92 -2.48
C PRO A 126 -12.20 2.45 -2.57
N LYS A 127 -13.38 3.04 -2.30
CA LYS A 127 -13.58 4.49 -2.38
C LYS A 127 -13.11 5.21 -1.11
N ALA A 128 -13.10 4.52 0.02
CA ALA A 128 -12.62 5.04 1.31
C ALA A 128 -11.09 4.90 1.47
N TRP A 129 -10.34 5.11 0.37
CA TRP A 129 -8.89 4.94 0.36
C TRP A 129 -8.19 5.89 1.34
N ASP A 130 -8.78 7.06 1.61
CA ASP A 130 -8.32 8.04 2.59
C ASP A 130 -8.36 7.49 4.02
N ARG A 131 -9.34 6.64 4.34
CA ARG A 131 -9.50 5.97 5.63
C ARG A 131 -8.56 4.78 5.83
N ILE A 132 -7.89 4.34 4.77
CA ILE A 132 -6.89 3.27 4.75
C ILE A 132 -5.52 3.76 4.29
N ARG A 133 -5.24 5.05 4.52
CA ARG A 133 -3.92 5.63 4.27
C ARG A 133 -2.80 4.77 4.88
N GLY A 134 -1.70 4.65 4.14
CA GLY A 134 -0.54 3.86 4.54
C GLY A 134 -0.59 2.39 4.10
N ILE A 135 -1.69 1.94 3.50
CA ILE A 135 -1.84 0.56 3.01
C ILE A 135 -0.76 0.16 1.99
N ASP A 136 -0.22 1.11 1.22
CA ASP A 136 0.84 0.86 0.25
C ASP A 136 2.19 0.49 0.89
N ALA A 137 2.37 0.70 2.20
CA ALA A 137 3.54 0.21 2.93
C ALA A 137 3.71 -1.32 2.83
N ALA A 138 2.62 -2.08 2.68
CA ALA A 138 2.69 -3.52 2.48
C ALA A 138 3.44 -3.91 1.19
N PHE A 139 3.45 -3.04 0.18
CA PHE A 139 4.25 -3.22 -1.03
C PHE A 139 5.74 -2.94 -0.80
N GLU A 140 6.09 -2.01 0.10
CA GLU A 140 7.48 -1.79 0.52
C GLU A 140 8.01 -3.00 1.29
N TRP A 141 7.20 -3.58 2.19
CA TRP A 141 7.59 -4.80 2.89
C TRP A 141 7.83 -5.98 1.93
N ALA A 142 7.03 -6.07 0.86
CA ALA A 142 7.26 -7.08 -0.17
C ALA A 142 8.55 -6.83 -0.96
N LYS A 143 8.84 -5.56 -1.30
CA LYS A 143 10.10 -5.16 -1.93
C LYS A 143 11.30 -5.53 -1.07
N ASP A 144 11.20 -5.31 0.25
CA ASP A 144 12.26 -5.59 1.21
C ASP A 144 12.35 -7.08 1.59
N GLY A 145 11.50 -7.94 1.02
CA GLY A 145 11.49 -9.39 1.29
C GLY A 145 10.94 -9.79 2.66
N LEU A 146 10.30 -8.86 3.38
CA LEU A 146 9.74 -9.09 4.71
C LEU A 146 8.41 -9.85 4.67
N VAL A 147 7.68 -9.72 3.57
CA VAL A 147 6.48 -10.51 3.26
C VAL A 147 6.52 -10.99 1.82
N PRO A 148 5.86 -12.12 1.48
CA PRO A 148 5.67 -12.47 0.09
C PRO A 148 4.90 -11.37 -0.66
N PRO A 149 5.16 -11.16 -1.96
CA PRO A 149 4.37 -10.26 -2.78
C PRO A 149 2.89 -10.64 -2.68
N PRO A 150 2.01 -9.69 -2.32
CA PRO A 150 0.62 -10.02 -2.08
C PRO A 150 -0.06 -10.40 -3.38
N THR A 151 -0.79 -11.51 -3.36
CA THR A 151 -1.57 -11.95 -4.51
C THR A 151 -3.05 -11.67 -4.34
N ASP A 152 -3.54 -11.35 -3.13
CA ASP A 152 -4.97 -11.15 -2.88
C ASP A 152 -5.59 -10.07 -3.79
N ASP A 153 -6.84 -10.26 -4.19
CA ASP A 153 -7.52 -9.41 -5.19
C ASP A 153 -7.50 -7.92 -4.81
N GLY A 154 -7.65 -7.61 -3.52
CA GLY A 154 -7.54 -6.24 -3.01
C GLY A 154 -6.17 -5.60 -3.23
N ALA A 155 -5.09 -6.38 -3.12
CA ALA A 155 -3.73 -5.89 -3.37
C ALA A 155 -3.51 -5.60 -4.86
N VAL A 156 -3.98 -6.51 -5.73
CA VAL A 156 -3.90 -6.35 -7.19
C VAL A 156 -4.66 -5.10 -7.62
N LEU A 157 -5.88 -4.93 -7.14
CA LEU A 157 -6.72 -3.78 -7.46
C LEU A 157 -6.17 -2.47 -6.89
N LEU A 158 -5.62 -2.47 -5.67
CA LEU A 158 -4.99 -1.29 -5.10
C LEU A 158 -3.78 -0.87 -5.95
N LEU A 159 -2.86 -1.81 -6.23
CA LEU A 159 -1.66 -1.56 -7.01
C LEU A 159 -1.99 -1.01 -8.40
N ALA A 160 -2.99 -1.59 -9.05
CA ALA A 160 -3.37 -1.23 -10.40
C ALA A 160 -4.18 0.07 -10.47
N THR A 161 -5.06 0.36 -9.50
CA THR A 161 -6.10 1.39 -9.66
C THR A 161 -5.98 2.56 -8.70
N ALA A 162 -5.43 2.37 -7.50
CA ALA A 162 -5.65 3.28 -6.38
C ALA A 162 -4.38 3.56 -5.57
N MET A 163 -3.20 3.56 -6.20
CA MET A 163 -1.96 4.03 -5.59
C MET A 163 -2.06 5.54 -5.31
N PRO A 164 -2.27 5.98 -4.04
CA PRO A 164 -2.76 7.33 -3.75
C PRO A 164 -1.79 8.45 -4.13
N SER A 165 -0.48 8.15 -4.12
CA SER A 165 0.59 9.08 -4.45
C SER A 165 0.99 9.05 -5.93
N ARG A 166 0.37 8.18 -6.75
CA ARG A 166 0.87 7.84 -8.11
C ARG A 166 -0.28 7.69 -9.11
N PRO A 167 -1.04 8.76 -9.33
CA PRO A 167 -2.23 8.67 -10.17
C PRO A 167 -1.86 8.69 -11.68
N HIS A 168 -0.65 9.14 -12.03
CA HIS A 168 -0.11 9.13 -13.39
C HIS A 168 0.53 7.78 -13.75
N GLY A 169 0.33 7.29 -14.98
CA GLY A 169 0.93 6.03 -15.45
C GLY A 169 2.45 5.98 -15.37
N THR A 170 3.13 7.10 -15.63
CA THR A 170 4.60 7.23 -15.51
C THR A 170 5.11 7.10 -14.07
N ASP A 171 4.38 7.65 -13.09
CA ASP A 171 4.74 7.52 -11.68
C ASP A 171 4.50 6.10 -11.17
N LEU A 172 3.42 5.46 -11.63
CA LEU A 172 3.16 4.05 -11.33
C LEU A 172 4.24 3.16 -11.95
N LEU A 173 4.64 3.39 -13.21
CA LEU A 173 5.71 2.63 -13.85
C LEU A 173 7.03 2.77 -13.08
N ARG A 174 7.45 4.00 -12.76
CA ARG A 174 8.68 4.24 -11.96
C ARG A 174 8.63 3.54 -10.60
N TYR A 175 7.47 3.51 -9.97
CA TYR A 175 7.26 2.82 -8.70
C TYR A 175 7.39 1.30 -8.83
N LEU A 176 6.78 0.73 -9.87
CA LEU A 176 6.85 -0.70 -10.18
C LEU A 176 8.29 -1.13 -10.52
N GLU A 177 9.04 -0.32 -11.25
CA GLU A 177 10.43 -0.64 -11.61
C GLU A 177 11.38 -0.69 -10.42
N ALA A 178 11.14 0.16 -9.42
CA ALA A 178 11.85 0.07 -8.15
C ALA A 178 11.43 -1.16 -7.31
N ARG A 179 10.42 -1.93 -7.77
CA ARG A 179 9.77 -3.05 -7.07
C ARG A 179 9.45 -4.19 -8.05
N PRO A 180 10.45 -4.77 -8.73
CA PRO A 180 10.23 -5.75 -9.79
C PRO A 180 9.41 -6.97 -9.31
N VAL A 181 9.54 -7.35 -8.04
CA VAL A 181 8.76 -8.43 -7.43
C VAL A 181 7.23 -8.22 -7.52
N LEU A 182 6.78 -6.95 -7.51
CA LEU A 182 5.36 -6.62 -7.69
C LEU A 182 4.94 -6.71 -9.15
N ILE A 183 5.83 -6.39 -10.10
CA ILE A 183 5.58 -6.61 -11.54
C ILE A 183 5.43 -8.10 -11.82
N GLU A 184 6.31 -8.92 -11.24
CA GLU A 184 6.43 -10.35 -11.52
C GLU A 184 5.40 -11.23 -10.82
N VAL A 185 4.79 -10.75 -9.73
CA VAL A 185 3.85 -11.57 -8.94
C VAL A 185 2.49 -10.89 -8.79
N THR A 186 2.45 -9.72 -8.16
CA THR A 186 1.18 -9.04 -7.84
C THR A 186 0.46 -8.53 -9.08
N LEU A 187 1.14 -7.73 -9.90
CA LEU A 187 0.55 -7.07 -11.06
C LEU A 187 0.19 -8.06 -12.17
N ARG A 188 0.87 -9.20 -12.29
CA ARG A 188 0.48 -10.25 -13.27
C ARG A 188 -0.95 -10.73 -13.09
N ARG A 189 -1.46 -10.69 -11.86
CA ARG A 189 -2.83 -11.11 -11.55
C ARG A 189 -3.91 -10.16 -12.07
N ILE A 190 -3.58 -9.02 -12.69
CA ILE A 190 -4.58 -8.13 -13.28
C ILE A 190 -5.48 -8.81 -14.33
N PHE A 191 -4.98 -9.87 -14.97
CA PHE A 191 -5.75 -10.68 -15.92
C PHE A 191 -6.70 -11.66 -15.21
N ASP A 192 -6.41 -11.97 -13.95
CA ASP A 192 -7.09 -12.99 -13.17
C ASP A 192 -8.00 -12.39 -12.08
N VAL A 193 -8.08 -11.07 -11.94
CA VAL A 193 -8.89 -10.38 -10.93
C VAL A 193 -9.96 -9.51 -11.60
N ASP A 194 -11.21 -9.70 -11.21
CA ASP A 194 -12.32 -8.90 -11.71
C ASP A 194 -12.32 -7.52 -11.05
N GLY A 195 -12.53 -6.47 -11.85
CA GLY A 195 -12.67 -5.12 -11.34
C GLY A 195 -13.97 -4.95 -10.55
N ILE A 196 -13.93 -4.21 -9.45
CA ILE A 196 -15.11 -3.82 -8.66
C ILE A 196 -15.40 -2.32 -8.82
N ARG A 197 -16.58 -1.89 -8.38
CA ARG A 197 -16.95 -0.47 -8.41
C ARG A 197 -15.99 0.34 -7.54
N GLY A 198 -15.32 1.33 -8.12
CA GLY A 198 -14.31 2.13 -7.43
C GLY A 198 -12.89 1.60 -7.56
N ALA A 199 -12.70 0.36 -8.04
CA ALA A 199 -11.40 -0.23 -8.31
C ALA A 199 -11.49 -1.22 -9.48
N SER A 200 -11.40 -0.68 -10.70
CA SER A 200 -11.24 -1.48 -11.92
C SER A 200 -10.30 -0.76 -12.90
N LEU A 201 -9.56 -1.52 -13.72
CA LEU A 201 -8.66 -0.97 -14.74
C LEU A 201 -9.40 -0.05 -15.72
N ALA A 202 -10.55 -0.51 -16.21
CA ALA A 202 -11.40 0.26 -17.09
C ALA A 202 -11.82 1.59 -16.46
N GLN A 203 -12.27 1.58 -15.19
CA GLN A 203 -12.67 2.81 -14.51
C GLN A 203 -11.48 3.74 -14.26
N ARG A 204 -10.32 3.22 -13.85
CA ARG A 204 -9.10 4.01 -13.66
C ARG A 204 -8.76 4.78 -14.94
N ASP A 205 -8.67 4.06 -16.06
CA ASP A 205 -8.22 4.64 -17.31
C ASP A 205 -9.26 5.56 -17.97
N ASP A 206 -10.56 5.33 -17.73
CA ASP A 206 -11.65 6.20 -18.20
C ASP A 206 -11.80 7.47 -17.36
N THR A 207 -11.40 7.42 -16.09
CA THR A 207 -11.39 8.59 -15.18
C THR A 207 -10.05 9.34 -15.19
N ALA A 208 -9.08 8.88 -15.98
CA ALA A 208 -7.81 9.57 -16.16
C ALA A 208 -8.03 10.94 -16.82
N PRO A 209 -7.53 12.05 -16.22
CA PRO A 209 -7.56 13.36 -16.85
C PRO A 209 -6.93 13.36 -18.24
N PRO A 210 -7.36 14.26 -19.15
CA PRO A 210 -6.73 14.39 -20.46
C PRO A 210 -5.21 14.58 -20.37
N GLY A 211 -4.46 13.80 -21.15
CA GLY A 211 -3.00 13.83 -21.18
C GLY A 211 -2.31 12.92 -20.14
N TRP A 212 -3.06 12.34 -19.20
CA TRP A 212 -2.51 11.35 -18.28
C TRP A 212 -2.37 10.01 -18.99
N GLN A 213 -1.21 9.37 -18.82
CA GLN A 213 -0.99 8.06 -19.42
C GLN A 213 -1.66 6.95 -18.61
N ARG A 214 -2.22 5.98 -19.34
CA ARG A 214 -3.13 4.95 -18.85
C ARG A 214 -2.39 3.63 -18.63
N MET A 215 -3.08 2.68 -18.00
CA MET A 215 -2.58 1.32 -17.86
C MET A 215 -2.47 0.61 -19.21
N ASP A 216 -3.49 0.75 -20.06
CA ASP A 216 -3.57 0.06 -21.36
C ASP A 216 -2.64 0.63 -22.44
N ASP A 217 -2.39 1.94 -22.45
CA ASP A 217 -1.63 2.62 -23.51
C ASP A 217 -0.14 2.85 -23.20
N LEU A 218 0.24 2.93 -21.92
CA LEU A 218 1.60 3.18 -21.48
C LEU A 218 2.13 2.10 -20.56
N VAL A 219 1.53 1.89 -19.38
CA VAL A 219 2.17 1.09 -18.33
C VAL A 219 2.42 -0.33 -18.80
N ILE A 220 1.39 -1.04 -19.28
CA ILE A 220 1.54 -2.42 -19.75
C ILE A 220 2.44 -2.50 -21.00
N PRO A 221 2.25 -1.66 -22.04
CA PRO A 221 3.19 -1.59 -23.16
C PRO A 221 4.65 -1.38 -22.77
N GLU A 222 4.93 -0.51 -21.79
CA GLU A 222 6.29 -0.26 -21.30
C GLU A 222 6.86 -1.44 -20.53
N LEU A 223 6.05 -2.15 -19.73
CA LEU A 223 6.48 -3.39 -19.08
C LEU A 223 6.92 -4.45 -20.11
N ILE A 224 6.27 -4.49 -21.28
CA ILE A 224 6.69 -5.35 -22.39
C ILE A 224 7.99 -4.83 -23.01
N ARG A 225 8.07 -3.55 -23.38
CA ARG A 225 9.26 -2.97 -24.04
C ARG A 225 10.52 -3.09 -23.17
N ARG A 226 10.38 -3.00 -21.85
CA ARG A 226 11.48 -3.10 -20.89
C ARG A 226 11.82 -4.55 -20.50
N GLY A 227 11.11 -5.53 -21.08
CA GLY A 227 11.41 -6.95 -20.91
C GLY A 227 10.92 -7.55 -19.60
N TYR A 228 10.11 -6.84 -18.81
CA TYR A 228 9.48 -7.42 -17.62
C TYR A 228 8.44 -8.48 -17.99
N TRP A 229 7.66 -8.22 -19.04
CA TRP A 229 6.65 -9.13 -19.57
C TRP A 229 6.89 -9.40 -21.06
N THR A 230 6.46 -10.57 -21.54
CA THR A 230 6.44 -10.87 -22.98
C THR A 230 5.10 -10.48 -23.58
N VAL A 231 5.08 -10.26 -24.90
CA VAL A 231 3.83 -10.09 -25.66
C VAL A 231 2.92 -11.29 -25.44
N ASP A 232 3.44 -12.51 -25.61
CA ASP A 232 2.68 -13.76 -25.47
C ASP A 232 2.02 -13.89 -24.09
N PHE A 233 2.73 -13.55 -23.01
CA PHE A 233 2.17 -13.56 -21.66
C PHE A 233 0.95 -12.64 -21.54
N VAL A 234 1.02 -11.45 -22.14
CA VAL A 234 -0.07 -10.47 -22.09
C VAL A 234 -1.23 -10.89 -23.00
N GLU A 235 -0.96 -11.40 -24.20
CA GLU A 235 -1.99 -11.93 -25.11
C GLU A 235 -2.75 -13.10 -24.46
N ASP A 236 -2.03 -14.04 -23.86
CA ASP A 236 -2.63 -15.16 -23.11
C ASP A 236 -3.46 -14.66 -21.92
N GLY A 237 -2.95 -13.66 -21.19
CA GLY A 237 -3.66 -13.02 -20.08
C GLY A 237 -4.99 -12.40 -20.52
N ILE A 238 -4.98 -11.64 -21.62
CA ILE A 238 -6.17 -11.03 -22.21
C ILE A 238 -7.18 -12.13 -22.61
N ALA A 239 -6.71 -13.17 -23.30
CA ALA A 239 -7.56 -14.27 -23.74
C ALA A 239 -8.25 -14.98 -22.56
N ARG A 240 -7.51 -15.28 -21.49
CA ARG A 240 -8.07 -15.86 -20.26
C ARG A 240 -9.09 -14.93 -19.60
N ALA A 241 -8.77 -13.64 -19.49
CA ALA A 241 -9.65 -12.66 -18.89
C ALA A 241 -10.99 -12.59 -19.64
N LEU A 242 -10.95 -12.51 -20.97
CA LEU A 242 -12.14 -12.47 -21.83
C LEU A 242 -12.94 -13.78 -21.76
N ALA A 243 -12.28 -14.93 -21.75
CA ALA A 243 -12.93 -16.24 -21.68
C ALA A 243 -13.69 -16.48 -20.36
N ARG A 244 -13.22 -15.89 -19.23
CA ARG A 244 -13.90 -16.01 -17.93
C ARG A 244 -15.27 -15.32 -17.88
N GLY A 245 -15.54 -14.36 -18.79
CA GLY A 245 -16.79 -13.63 -18.83
C GLY A 245 -16.78 -12.38 -17.94
N GLN A 246 -16.02 -11.36 -18.37
CA GLN A 246 -16.00 -10.04 -17.72
C GLN A 246 -17.27 -9.24 -18.02
N ASN A 247 -17.53 -8.23 -17.18
CA ASN A 247 -18.51 -7.21 -17.54
C ASN A 247 -18.10 -6.49 -18.85
N ALA A 248 -19.09 -6.01 -19.60
CA ALA A 248 -18.87 -5.43 -20.93
C ALA A 248 -17.90 -4.24 -20.95
N TYR A 249 -17.80 -3.50 -19.83
CA TYR A 249 -16.93 -2.34 -19.73
C TYR A 249 -15.46 -2.75 -19.61
N LEU A 250 -15.16 -3.73 -18.75
CA LEU A 250 -13.81 -4.29 -18.62
C LEU A 250 -13.40 -5.11 -19.85
N ALA A 251 -14.34 -5.78 -20.51
CA ALA A 251 -14.08 -6.45 -21.79
C ALA A 251 -13.64 -5.46 -22.88
N ARG A 252 -14.24 -4.26 -22.96
CA ARG A 252 -13.79 -3.21 -23.89
C ARG A 252 -12.37 -2.77 -23.59
N TRP A 253 -12.04 -2.60 -22.32
CA TRP A 253 -10.68 -2.24 -21.91
C TRP A 253 -9.64 -3.28 -22.33
N PHE A 254 -9.91 -4.58 -22.10
CA PHE A 254 -9.01 -5.66 -22.54
C PHE A 254 -8.85 -5.74 -24.07
N ASN A 255 -9.92 -5.49 -24.84
CA ASN A 255 -9.82 -5.39 -26.30
C ASN A 255 -8.99 -4.17 -26.76
N GLY A 256 -9.08 -3.06 -26.04
CA GLY A 256 -8.20 -1.89 -26.24
C GLY A 256 -6.74 -2.25 -26.02
N LEU A 257 -6.43 -2.87 -24.88
CA LEU A 257 -5.08 -3.36 -24.57
C LEU A 257 -4.56 -4.32 -25.64
N ALA A 258 -5.39 -5.26 -26.13
CA ALA A 258 -5.02 -6.19 -27.20
C ALA A 258 -4.55 -5.45 -28.47
N THR A 259 -5.21 -4.34 -28.81
CA THR A 259 -4.83 -3.51 -29.97
C THR A 259 -3.45 -2.87 -29.78
N HIS A 260 -3.12 -2.41 -28.57
CA HIS A 260 -1.80 -1.86 -28.25
C HIS A 260 -0.71 -2.92 -28.29
N VAL A 261 -0.97 -4.10 -27.74
CA VAL A 261 -0.04 -5.23 -27.68
C VAL A 261 0.28 -5.77 -29.08
N ALA A 262 -0.74 -5.90 -29.95
CA ALA A 262 -0.53 -6.35 -31.33
C ALA A 262 0.45 -5.45 -32.10
N ARG A 263 0.39 -4.12 -31.89
CA ARG A 263 1.33 -3.18 -32.53
C ARG A 263 2.79 -3.37 -32.08
N LEU A 264 3.00 -3.77 -30.82
CA LEU A 264 4.34 -4.07 -30.29
C LEU A 264 4.94 -5.32 -30.93
N ARG A 265 4.11 -6.35 -31.13
CA ARG A 265 4.49 -7.57 -31.84
C ARG A 265 4.95 -7.27 -33.27
N ASP A 266 4.17 -6.49 -33.99
CA ASP A 266 4.44 -6.15 -35.39
C ASP A 266 5.67 -5.24 -35.54
N GLY A 267 5.89 -4.33 -34.58
CA GLY A 267 7.10 -3.50 -34.50
C GLY A 267 8.36 -4.33 -34.26
N SER A 268 8.30 -5.29 -33.32
CA SER A 268 9.42 -6.18 -32.99
C SER A 268 9.77 -7.13 -34.15
N ALA A 269 8.75 -7.62 -34.88
CA ALA A 269 8.93 -8.47 -36.06
C ALA A 269 9.59 -7.74 -37.24
N ARG A 270 9.37 -6.43 -37.40
CA ARG A 270 10.06 -5.61 -38.42
C ARG A 270 11.54 -5.40 -38.10
N THR A 271 11.87 -5.11 -36.85
CA THR A 271 13.27 -4.91 -36.42
C THR A 271 14.11 -6.19 -36.60
N LEU A 272 13.53 -7.37 -36.32
CA LEU A 272 14.21 -8.66 -36.51
C LEU A 272 14.43 -9.03 -37.99
N ARG A 273 13.54 -8.62 -38.90
CA ARG A 273 13.71 -8.83 -40.35
C ARG A 273 14.80 -7.93 -40.93
N GLN A 274 14.87 -6.67 -40.51
CA GLN A 274 15.92 -5.74 -40.95
C GLN A 274 17.32 -6.12 -40.44
N GLY A 275 17.43 -6.75 -39.26
CA GLY A 275 18.70 -7.26 -38.74
C GLY A 275 19.23 -8.52 -39.44
N ARG A 276 18.39 -9.27 -40.17
CA ARG A 276 18.80 -10.45 -40.95
C ARG A 276 19.19 -10.14 -42.40
N GLU A 277 18.85 -8.97 -42.92
CA GLU A 277 19.25 -8.52 -44.26
C GLU A 277 20.65 -7.86 -44.28
N VAL A 278 21.33 -7.78 -43.12
CA VAL A 278 22.70 -7.23 -42.99
C VAL A 278 23.63 -8.32 -42.45
N GLN A 279 23.78 -9.42 -43.18
CA GLN A 279 24.97 -10.27 -43.10
C GLN A 279 25.30 -10.76 -44.52
N PRO A 280 26.33 -10.17 -45.18
CA PRO A 280 26.95 -10.77 -46.36
C PRO A 280 27.74 -12.04 -46.00
#